data_AF-A0A8J3CKG1-F1
#
_entry.id   AF-A0A8J3CKG1-F1
#
_cell.length_a   1.000
_cell.length_b   1.000
_cell.length_c   1.000
_cell.angle_alpha   90.00
_cell.angle_beta   90.00
_cell.angle_gamma   90.00
#
_symmetry.space_group_name_H-M   'P 1'
#
loop_
_entity.id
_entity.type
_entity.pdbx_description
1 polymer ?
#
loop_
_entity_poly.entity_id
_entity_poly.type
_entity_poly.pdbx_seq_one_letter_code
_entity_poly.pdbx_strand_id
1 'polypeptide(L)'
;MRRMTAHEPRTEPPAGGPAAHEQDPNRCQWPAELGGCDRPRAQPAGGSGRRPAYCGQPDPAAPHDPNWEHTRTNAFKLKRARAKKQTEEAAARARAAAHATPTTAHAPAEETHGVPLPVSLARLELPDQLTAVAQALTAQREQLATLAATLERAGDVEAAAREIDAARRDAARQVEAAADAQREAERRARDAERELAALRERLEEAEQVAEEALEQVEAAETAAAEARAQAARAAAHAEQEITAARQAAAEQIERAQAAADERVRAAQAETAEEITTVRAQAAEQTTAAEARANAADTARAAAEQRAADAVDEAQRLRTDLESLRQELTHTRAAVDRARTDAEAWAERQLATVREALAAARDAERVRAETAEADAFRRREELDRVRTELEAVRAQLDRVRAEPAEDTETEPAGRTRKGRRQS
;
A
#
# COMPACT_ATOMS: atom_id res chain seq x y z
N MET A 1 27.28 58.16 -3.25
CA MET A 1 28.32 58.45 -2.23
C MET A 1 28.71 57.15 -1.54
N ARG A 2 29.76 56.47 -2.05
CA ARG A 2 30.33 55.26 -1.45
C ARG A 2 31.56 55.67 -0.64
N ARG A 3 31.55 55.44 0.68
CA ARG A 3 32.73 55.66 1.55
C ARG A 3 33.77 54.59 1.25
N MET A 4 34.94 55.01 0.80
CA MET A 4 36.15 54.19 0.78
C MET A 4 36.75 54.18 2.19
N THR A 5 36.88 53.01 2.80
CA THR A 5 37.62 52.82 4.05
C THR A 5 39.08 52.53 3.73
N ALA A 6 39.96 53.31 4.36
CA ALA A 6 41.40 53.24 4.24
C ALA A 6 41.96 51.90 4.76
N HIS A 7 43.02 51.43 4.08
CA HIS A 7 43.74 50.20 4.35
C HIS A 7 44.89 50.50 5.32
N GLU A 8 44.84 50.01 6.55
CA GLU A 8 45.97 50.07 7.49
C GLU A 8 47.06 49.05 7.12
N PRO A 9 48.36 49.38 7.29
CA PRO A 9 49.46 48.48 7.02
C PRO A 9 49.59 47.41 8.12
N ARG A 10 49.60 46.14 7.70
CA ARG A 10 49.89 44.99 8.56
C ARG A 10 51.32 45.05 9.09
N THR A 11 51.46 45.19 10.40
CA THR A 11 52.68 44.88 11.16
C THR A 11 53.05 43.40 11.01
N GLU A 12 54.31 43.15 10.65
CA GLU A 12 54.90 41.80 10.56
C GLU A 12 54.85 41.08 11.92
N PRO A 13 54.51 39.78 11.95
CA PRO A 13 54.54 39.00 13.19
C PRO A 13 55.99 38.63 13.57
N PRO A 14 56.30 38.51 14.87
CA PRO A 14 57.64 38.18 15.35
C PRO A 14 58.07 36.77 14.91
N ALA A 15 59.23 36.68 14.28
CA ALA A 15 59.90 35.43 13.93
C ALA A 15 60.46 34.77 15.20
N GLY A 16 59.83 33.68 15.65
CA GLY A 16 60.35 32.90 16.79
C GLY A 16 59.39 31.90 17.42
N GLY A 17 58.38 31.40 16.68
CA GLY A 17 57.53 30.31 17.19
C GLY A 17 58.23 28.95 17.04
N PRO A 18 58.10 28.03 18.02
CA PRO A 18 58.62 26.67 17.89
C PRO A 18 58.04 26.03 16.63
N ALA A 19 58.88 25.32 15.86
CA ALA A 19 58.51 24.67 14.61
C ALA A 19 57.17 23.93 14.78
N ALA A 20 56.12 24.45 14.13
CA ALA A 20 54.82 23.80 14.12
C ALA A 20 55.03 22.43 13.46
N HIS A 21 55.00 21.36 14.26
CA HIS A 21 54.99 19.99 13.75
C HIS A 21 53.90 19.93 12.69
N GLU A 22 54.31 19.72 11.45
CA GLU A 22 53.44 19.65 10.28
C GLU A 22 52.51 18.45 10.50
N GLN A 23 51.33 18.73 11.05
CA GLN A 23 50.38 17.68 11.43
C GLN A 23 49.90 17.00 10.15
N ASP A 24 50.31 15.75 9.96
CA ASP A 24 49.85 14.90 8.86
C ASP A 24 48.30 15.01 8.76
N PRO A 25 47.77 15.56 7.66
CA PRO A 25 46.33 15.83 7.52
C PRO A 25 45.49 14.55 7.54
N ASN A 26 46.12 13.38 7.46
CA ASN A 26 45.45 12.08 7.54
C ASN A 26 45.39 11.51 8.96
N ARG A 27 46.05 12.12 9.96
CA ARG A 27 46.05 11.67 11.35
C ARG A 27 44.94 12.32 12.18
N CYS A 28 44.51 11.60 13.21
CA CYS A 28 43.55 12.09 14.19
C CYS A 28 44.04 13.40 14.83
N GLN A 29 43.22 14.45 14.82
CA GLN A 29 43.54 15.74 15.45
C GLN A 29 43.29 15.73 16.96
N TRP A 30 43.50 14.58 17.63
CA TRP A 30 43.40 14.51 19.09
C TRP A 30 44.49 15.38 19.71
N PRO A 31 44.19 16.22 20.73
CA PRO A 31 45.18 17.15 21.28
C PRO A 31 46.44 16.43 21.75
N ALA A 32 47.61 16.84 21.25
CA ALA A 32 48.90 16.23 21.58
C ALA A 32 49.19 16.25 23.10
N GLU A 33 48.72 17.29 23.78
CA GLU A 33 48.85 17.46 25.23
C GLU A 33 48.08 16.41 26.05
N LEU A 34 47.27 15.57 25.41
CA LEU A 34 46.47 14.49 26.02
C LEU A 34 46.96 13.11 25.60
N GLY A 35 48.24 12.98 25.25
CA GLY A 35 48.84 11.74 24.77
C GLY A 35 48.85 11.59 23.25
N GLY A 36 48.20 12.51 22.52
CA GLY A 36 48.11 12.48 21.06
C GLY A 36 47.35 11.26 20.54
N CYS A 37 47.07 11.23 19.24
CA CYS A 37 46.55 10.04 18.59
C CYS A 37 47.15 9.91 17.20
N ASP A 38 48.01 8.90 17.05
CA ASP A 38 48.67 8.61 15.77
C ASP A 38 47.81 7.78 14.82
N ARG A 39 46.57 7.45 15.22
CA ARG A 39 45.65 6.67 14.38
C ARG A 39 45.19 7.51 13.17
N PRO A 40 44.99 6.87 12.01
CA PRO A 40 44.41 7.55 10.86
C PRO A 40 42.97 7.99 11.16
N ARG A 41 42.54 9.10 10.54
CA ARG A 41 41.14 9.58 10.64
C ARG A 41 40.16 8.53 10.13
N ALA A 42 38.97 8.50 10.72
CA ALA A 42 37.93 7.56 10.32
C ALA A 42 37.57 7.76 8.84
N GLN A 43 37.44 6.65 8.11
CA GLN A 43 36.97 6.69 6.73
C GLN A 43 35.44 6.84 6.75
N PRO A 44 34.85 7.78 5.97
CA PRO A 44 33.40 7.91 5.92
C PRO A 44 32.78 6.60 5.42
N ALA A 45 31.70 6.14 6.05
CA ALA A 45 31.09 4.82 5.87
C ALA A 45 30.42 4.57 4.49
N GLY A 46 30.81 5.30 3.44
CA GLY A 46 30.28 5.09 2.09
C GLY A 46 30.07 6.36 1.25
N GLY A 47 30.73 7.49 1.54
CA GLY A 47 30.53 8.74 0.79
C GLY A 47 31.81 9.52 0.51
N SER A 48 31.82 10.30 -0.56
CA SER A 48 32.90 11.22 -0.98
C SER A 48 33.05 12.46 -0.06
N GLY A 49 32.56 12.38 1.17
CA GLY A 49 32.60 13.47 2.14
C GLY A 49 33.99 13.72 2.71
N ARG A 50 34.22 14.93 3.22
CA ARG A 50 35.44 15.28 3.95
C ARG A 50 35.62 14.33 5.14
N ARG A 51 36.82 13.76 5.30
CA ARG A 51 37.13 12.88 6.43
C ARG A 51 36.93 13.64 7.76
N PRO A 52 36.24 13.05 8.74
CA PRO A 52 36.13 13.64 10.08
C PRO A 52 37.52 13.87 10.68
N ALA A 53 37.67 14.94 11.46
CA ALA A 53 38.96 15.33 12.05
C ALA A 53 39.53 14.32 13.07
N TYR A 54 38.70 13.39 13.55
CA TYR A 54 39.04 12.44 14.61
C TYR A 54 38.78 10.99 14.15
N CYS A 55 39.44 10.02 14.80
CA CYS A 55 39.39 8.61 14.38
C CYS A 55 38.15 7.84 14.88
N GLY A 56 37.36 8.37 15.81
CA GLY A 56 36.16 7.71 16.35
C GLY A 56 36.44 6.41 17.12
N GLN A 57 37.70 6.11 17.41
CA GLN A 57 38.09 4.92 18.15
C GLN A 57 38.16 5.23 19.66
N PRO A 58 37.95 4.24 20.54
CA PRO A 58 38.15 4.38 21.98
C PRO A 58 39.58 4.80 22.31
N ASP A 59 39.72 5.71 23.26
CA ASP A 59 41.01 6.22 23.74
C ASP A 59 41.73 5.16 24.58
N PRO A 60 42.87 4.61 24.14
CA PRO A 60 43.62 3.62 24.92
C PRO A 60 44.20 4.22 26.22
N ALA A 61 44.32 5.55 26.31
CA ALA A 61 44.89 6.25 27.46
C ALA A 61 43.83 6.69 28.49
N ALA A 62 42.54 6.36 28.29
CA ALA A 62 41.46 6.68 29.22
C ALA A 62 41.02 5.43 30.03
N PRO A 63 41.77 5.03 31.10
CA PRO A 63 41.53 3.79 31.84
C PRO A 63 40.19 3.76 32.62
N HIS A 64 39.50 4.89 32.73
CA HIS A 64 38.29 5.02 33.55
C HIS A 64 36.98 5.07 32.75
N ASP A 65 37.04 5.16 31.42
CA ASP A 65 35.86 5.11 30.56
C ASP A 65 36.22 4.44 29.21
N PRO A 66 36.06 3.11 29.08
CA PRO A 66 36.39 2.38 27.86
C PRO A 66 35.55 2.79 26.65
N ASN A 67 34.47 3.57 26.85
CA ASN A 67 33.62 4.10 25.79
C ASN A 67 34.01 5.53 25.38
N TRP A 68 35.14 6.06 25.88
CA TRP A 68 35.59 7.40 25.52
C TRP A 68 36.21 7.44 24.12
N GLU A 69 35.37 7.71 23.12
CA GLU A 69 35.80 7.78 21.72
C GLU A 69 36.45 9.11 21.35
N HIS A 70 37.39 9.07 20.41
CA HIS A 70 37.99 10.24 19.77
C HIS A 70 36.98 10.92 18.85
N THR A 71 36.15 11.78 19.42
CA THR A 71 35.14 12.59 18.72
C THR A 71 35.33 14.08 18.99
N ARG A 72 34.79 14.93 18.11
CA ARG A 72 34.81 16.39 18.29
C ARG A 72 34.20 16.82 19.63
N THR A 73 33.11 16.18 20.01
CA THR A 73 32.38 16.46 21.25
C THR A 73 33.25 16.16 22.48
N ASN A 74 33.93 15.02 22.49
CA ASN A 74 34.80 14.62 23.59
C ASN A 74 36.07 15.47 23.66
N ALA A 75 36.67 15.81 22.52
CA ALA A 75 37.79 16.75 22.47
C ALA A 75 37.42 18.14 23.05
N PHE A 76 36.22 18.63 22.76
CA PHE A 76 35.72 19.89 23.32
C PHE A 76 35.45 19.81 24.82
N LYS A 77 34.83 18.72 25.30
CA LYS A 77 34.63 18.47 26.74
C LYS A 77 35.95 18.47 27.51
N LEU A 78 36.97 17.78 26.98
CA LEU A 78 38.32 17.75 27.56
C LEU A 78 38.97 19.13 27.59
N LYS A 79 38.91 19.88 26.48
CA LYS A 79 39.47 21.24 26.42
C LYS A 79 38.80 22.17 27.44
N ARG A 80 37.48 22.06 27.61
CA ARG A 80 36.72 22.83 28.61
C ARG A 80 37.04 22.42 30.05
N ALA A 81 37.16 21.12 30.33
CA ALA A 81 37.55 20.62 31.64
C ALA A 81 38.96 21.11 32.03
N ARG A 82 39.91 21.12 31.08
CA ARG A 82 41.25 21.67 31.30
C ARG A 82 41.25 23.18 31.51
N ALA A 83 40.52 23.94 30.69
CA ALA A 83 40.39 25.40 30.88
C ALA A 83 39.80 25.71 32.27
N LYS A 84 38.83 24.92 32.73
CA LYS A 84 38.30 24.99 34.09
C LYS A 84 39.39 24.67 35.13
N LYS A 85 40.15 23.59 34.97
CA LYS A 85 41.25 23.25 35.89
C LYS A 85 42.35 24.33 35.91
N GLN A 86 42.70 24.91 34.77
CA GLN A 86 43.69 26.00 34.68
C GLN A 86 43.20 27.28 35.37
N THR A 87 41.91 27.61 35.23
CA THR A 87 41.31 28.75 35.93
C THR A 87 41.21 28.51 37.43
N GLU A 88 40.87 27.28 37.86
CA GLU A 88 40.90 26.87 39.27
C GLU A 88 42.32 26.89 39.85
N GLU A 89 43.33 26.38 39.12
CA GLU A 89 44.74 26.45 39.53
C GLU A 89 45.28 27.88 39.55
N ALA A 90 44.86 28.74 38.63
CA ALA A 90 45.21 30.16 38.62
C ALA A 90 44.56 30.88 39.81
N ALA A 91 43.30 30.59 40.11
CA ALA A 91 42.62 31.09 41.30
C ALA A 91 43.26 30.57 42.60
N ALA A 92 43.66 29.29 42.64
CA ALA A 92 44.37 28.70 43.77
C ALA A 92 45.77 29.32 43.95
N ARG A 93 46.51 29.57 42.86
CA ARG A 93 47.78 30.30 42.89
C ARG A 93 47.61 31.75 43.35
N ALA A 94 46.55 32.43 42.92
CA ALA A 94 46.22 33.77 43.39
C ALA A 94 45.89 33.78 44.90
N ARG A 95 45.16 32.77 45.40
CA ARG A 95 44.90 32.59 46.84
C ARG A 95 46.17 32.25 47.62
N ALA A 96 47.04 31.41 47.08
CA ALA A 96 48.33 31.07 47.70
C ALA A 96 49.29 32.28 47.73
N ALA A 97 49.29 33.11 46.68
CA ALA A 97 50.05 34.35 46.64
C ALA A 97 49.52 35.41 47.64
N ALA A 98 48.21 35.45 47.87
CA ALA A 98 47.60 36.29 48.91
C ALA A 98 47.95 35.82 50.34
N HIS A 99 48.25 34.54 50.53
CA HIS A 99 48.66 33.96 51.83
C HIS A 99 50.18 33.84 52.02
N ALA A 100 50.99 34.10 50.98
CA ALA A 100 52.44 34.17 51.08
C ALA A 100 52.91 35.60 51.43
N THR A 101 52.37 36.17 52.51
CA THR A 101 53.02 37.30 53.19
C THR A 101 54.09 36.74 54.13
N PRO A 102 55.35 37.21 54.05
CA PRO A 102 56.40 36.73 54.93
C PRO A 102 56.10 37.18 56.36
N THR A 103 55.70 36.21 57.19
CA THR A 103 55.54 36.40 58.63
C THR A 103 56.94 36.28 59.25
N THR A 104 57.66 37.39 59.38
CA THR A 104 58.79 37.49 60.31
C THR A 104 58.22 37.71 61.72
N ALA A 105 58.18 36.63 62.49
CA ALA A 105 57.91 36.63 63.92
C ALA A 105 59.23 36.60 64.71
N HIS A 106 59.40 37.52 65.67
CA HIS A 106 60.11 37.39 66.96
C HIS A 106 59.78 38.67 67.78
N ALA A 107 58.85 38.69 68.74
CA ALA A 107 58.87 38.17 70.14
C ALA A 107 58.74 39.40 71.12
N PRO A 108 58.44 39.25 72.43
CA PRO A 108 57.08 39.50 72.94
C PRO A 108 57.00 40.43 74.18
N ALA A 109 55.75 40.67 74.61
CA ALA A 109 55.29 41.08 75.94
C ALA A 109 55.60 42.50 76.45
N GLU A 110 54.56 43.30 76.67
CA GLU A 110 54.16 43.66 78.03
C GLU A 110 52.79 44.35 78.04
N GLU A 111 52.02 43.99 79.07
CA GLU A 111 50.75 44.58 79.45
C GLU A 111 50.90 46.10 79.64
N THR A 112 49.91 46.88 79.21
CA THR A 112 49.49 48.07 79.96
C THR A 112 48.09 48.49 79.53
N HIS A 113 47.16 48.22 80.44
CA HIS A 113 46.06 49.05 80.89
C HIS A 113 45.59 50.22 80.01
N GLY A 114 44.28 50.23 79.79
CA GLY A 114 43.59 51.20 78.97
C GLY A 114 43.55 52.61 79.54
N VAL A 115 43.25 53.54 78.65
CA VAL A 115 42.59 54.80 78.95
C VAL A 115 41.75 55.18 77.73
N PRO A 116 40.41 55.33 77.86
CA PRO A 116 39.62 56.04 76.86
C PRO A 116 39.92 57.54 76.99
N LEU A 117 40.51 58.15 75.96
CA LEU A 117 40.68 59.60 75.90
C LEU A 117 39.31 60.25 75.64
N PRO A 118 38.79 61.09 76.56
CA PRO A 118 37.64 61.92 76.27
C PRO A 118 38.07 63.07 75.36
N VAL A 119 37.25 63.35 74.34
CA VAL A 119 37.24 64.62 73.63
C VAL A 119 36.74 65.67 74.63
N SER A 120 37.64 66.21 75.44
CA SER A 120 37.36 67.37 76.26
C SER A 120 37.31 68.59 75.35
N LEU A 121 36.10 69.13 75.22
CA LEU A 121 35.79 70.51 74.86
C LEU A 121 36.83 71.47 75.48
N ALA A 122 37.85 71.86 74.72
CA ALA A 122 38.63 73.06 75.00
C ALA A 122 37.81 74.27 74.54
N ARG A 123 36.71 74.52 75.26
CA ARG A 123 36.06 75.82 75.32
C ARG A 123 36.98 76.68 76.18
N LEU A 124 38.11 77.10 75.62
CA LEU A 124 38.89 78.21 76.17
C LEU A 124 37.98 79.43 76.05
N GLU A 125 37.33 79.76 77.15
CA GLU A 125 36.54 80.97 77.24
C GLU A 125 37.47 82.15 76.96
N LEU A 126 37.05 83.01 76.04
CA LEU A 126 37.67 84.31 75.71
C LEU A 126 38.26 85.06 76.94
N PRO A 127 37.67 85.02 78.17
CA PRO A 127 38.30 85.57 79.38
C PRO A 127 39.71 85.03 79.70
N ASP A 128 40.01 83.75 79.49
CA ASP A 128 41.34 83.19 79.82
C ASP A 128 42.41 83.61 78.82
N GLN A 129 42.05 83.73 77.53
CA GLN A 129 42.93 84.30 76.51
C GLN A 129 43.15 85.79 76.71
N LEU A 130 42.12 86.54 77.13
CA LEU A 130 42.26 87.96 77.50
C LEU A 130 43.13 88.13 78.75
N THR A 131 43.08 87.20 79.70
CA THR A 131 43.92 87.22 80.91
C THR A 131 45.38 86.91 80.57
N ALA A 132 45.64 85.95 79.69
CA ALA A 132 46.99 85.67 79.18
C ALA A 132 47.55 86.84 78.34
N VAL A 133 46.73 87.49 77.52
CA VAL A 133 47.12 88.70 76.77
C VAL A 133 47.34 89.90 77.70
N ALA A 134 46.53 90.06 78.75
CA ALA A 134 46.72 91.09 79.77
C ALA A 134 48.00 90.86 80.58
N GLN A 135 48.31 89.61 80.95
CA GLN A 135 49.57 89.25 81.61
C GLN A 135 50.77 89.45 80.68
N ALA A 136 50.66 89.10 79.39
CA ALA A 136 51.70 89.38 78.41
C ALA A 136 51.91 90.88 78.19
N LEU A 137 50.84 91.69 78.14
CA LEU A 137 50.92 93.16 78.07
C LEU A 137 51.51 93.78 79.35
N THR A 138 51.28 93.17 80.50
CA THR A 138 51.84 93.63 81.79
C THR A 138 53.33 93.31 81.87
N ALA A 139 53.74 92.09 81.48
CA ALA A 139 55.14 91.70 81.34
C ALA A 139 55.88 92.54 80.27
N GLN A 140 55.21 92.88 79.16
CA GLN A 140 55.78 93.79 78.15
C GLN A 140 55.94 95.22 78.70
N ARG A 141 54.98 95.70 79.50
CA ARG A 141 55.08 97.01 80.18
C ARG A 141 56.23 97.05 81.17
N GLU A 142 56.46 95.97 81.93
CA GLU A 142 57.63 95.85 82.82
C GLU A 142 58.95 95.77 82.03
N GLN A 143 59.00 95.04 80.91
CA GLN A 143 60.16 95.05 80.02
C GLN A 143 60.44 96.43 79.43
N LEU A 144 59.41 97.17 78.99
CA LEU A 144 59.56 98.53 78.46
C LEU A 144 59.95 99.54 79.54
N ALA A 145 59.46 99.39 80.77
CA ALA A 145 59.86 100.21 81.92
C ALA A 145 61.32 99.94 82.32
N THR A 146 61.75 98.68 82.25
CA THR A 146 63.14 98.28 82.53
C THR A 146 64.09 98.79 81.43
N LEU A 147 63.68 98.73 80.16
CA LEU A 147 64.40 99.34 79.04
C LEU A 147 64.48 100.87 79.22
N ALA A 148 63.38 101.56 79.53
CA ALA A 148 63.38 103.00 79.77
C ALA A 148 64.34 103.43 80.91
N ALA A 149 64.37 102.69 82.02
CA ALA A 149 65.29 102.95 83.15
C ALA A 149 66.76 102.63 82.85
N THR A 150 67.03 101.81 81.82
CA THR A 150 68.39 101.49 81.34
C THR A 150 68.86 102.54 80.33
N LEU A 151 67.93 103.11 79.55
CA LEU A 151 68.19 104.19 78.59
C LEU A 151 68.44 105.56 79.24
N GLU A 152 67.98 105.79 80.48
CA GLU A 152 68.36 106.97 81.28
C GLU A 152 69.81 106.93 81.79
N ARG A 153 70.44 105.74 81.85
CA ARG A 153 71.78 105.54 82.44
C ARG A 153 72.91 105.38 81.43
N ALA A 154 72.60 105.16 80.15
CA ALA A 154 73.54 105.19 79.05
C ALA A 154 73.24 106.43 78.21
N GLY A 155 74.07 107.48 78.34
CA GLY A 155 73.94 108.77 77.66
C GLY A 155 74.17 108.72 76.15
N ASP A 156 73.56 107.77 75.46
CA ASP A 156 73.47 107.68 74.00
C ASP A 156 72.04 107.25 73.61
N VAL A 157 71.14 108.22 73.73
CA VAL A 157 69.73 108.11 73.35
C VAL A 157 69.56 107.72 71.86
N GLU A 158 70.60 107.93 71.03
CA GLU A 158 70.57 107.51 69.63
C GLU A 158 70.87 106.02 69.44
N ALA A 159 71.79 105.42 70.22
CA ALA A 159 72.04 103.98 70.19
C ALA A 159 70.81 103.19 70.66
N ALA A 160 70.19 103.67 71.73
CA ALA A 160 68.90 103.22 72.24
C ALA A 160 67.77 103.26 71.20
N ALA A 161 67.65 104.39 70.51
CA ALA A 161 66.67 104.57 69.45
C ALA A 161 66.93 103.60 68.28
N ARG A 162 68.21 103.35 67.93
CA ARG A 162 68.58 102.38 66.88
C ARG A 162 68.25 100.94 67.24
N GLU A 163 68.44 100.54 68.50
CA GLU A 163 68.04 99.21 69.00
C GLU A 163 66.53 99.05 69.06
N ILE A 164 65.80 100.08 69.51
CA ILE A 164 64.33 100.10 69.48
C ILE A 164 63.83 100.05 68.04
N ASP A 165 64.45 100.75 67.10
CA ASP A 165 64.07 100.71 65.68
C ASP A 165 64.44 99.37 65.03
N ALA A 166 65.55 98.73 65.44
CA ALA A 166 65.88 97.37 65.01
C ALA A 166 64.86 96.36 65.55
N ALA A 167 64.53 96.42 66.85
CA ALA A 167 63.52 95.57 67.48
C ALA A 167 62.12 95.80 66.88
N ARG A 168 61.76 97.05 66.55
CA ARG A 168 60.52 97.38 65.84
C ARG A 168 60.50 96.80 64.43
N ARG A 169 61.60 96.87 63.70
CA ARG A 169 61.72 96.25 62.36
C ARG A 169 61.64 94.73 62.43
N ASP A 170 62.30 94.10 63.40
CA ASP A 170 62.24 92.65 63.56
C ASP A 170 60.87 92.17 64.07
N ALA A 171 60.23 92.91 64.98
CA ALA A 171 58.85 92.67 65.37
C ALA A 171 57.89 92.84 64.19
N ALA A 172 58.07 93.87 63.35
CA ALA A 172 57.29 94.07 62.14
C ALA A 172 57.48 92.90 61.14
N ARG A 173 58.72 92.42 60.94
CA ARG A 173 59.01 91.23 60.13
C ARG A 173 58.39 89.96 60.69
N GLN A 174 58.39 89.78 62.01
CA GLN A 174 57.76 88.62 62.66
C GLN A 174 56.24 88.66 62.52
N VAL A 175 55.62 89.84 62.67
CA VAL A 175 54.18 90.03 62.43
C VAL A 175 53.83 89.80 60.96
N GLU A 176 54.65 90.28 60.03
CA GLU A 176 54.47 90.04 58.59
C GLU A 176 54.62 88.55 58.23
N ALA A 177 55.64 87.88 58.75
CA ALA A 177 55.85 86.44 58.56
C ALA A 177 54.72 85.60 59.19
N ALA A 178 54.22 85.99 60.37
CA ALA A 178 53.07 85.34 61.00
C ALA A 178 51.79 85.58 60.19
N ALA A 179 51.59 86.78 59.63
CA ALA A 179 50.47 87.09 58.76
C ALA A 179 50.56 86.32 57.43
N ASP A 180 51.75 86.15 56.85
CA ASP A 180 51.97 85.33 55.67
C ASP A 180 51.73 83.84 55.94
N ALA A 181 52.23 83.32 57.07
CA ALA A 181 51.96 81.95 57.50
C ALA A 181 50.46 81.72 57.75
N GLN A 182 49.76 82.68 58.35
CA GLN A 182 48.31 82.64 58.51
C GLN A 182 47.60 82.64 57.15
N ARG A 183 47.97 83.56 56.24
CA ARG A 183 47.41 83.61 54.88
C ARG A 183 47.65 82.31 54.12
N GLU A 184 48.81 81.69 54.28
CA GLU A 184 49.12 80.40 53.64
C GLU A 184 48.32 79.25 54.27
N ALA A 185 48.19 79.20 55.60
CA ALA A 185 47.35 78.23 56.29
C ALA A 185 45.88 78.35 55.86
N GLU A 186 45.36 79.58 55.74
CA GLU A 186 44.00 79.85 55.23
C GLU A 186 43.85 79.41 53.76
N ARG A 187 44.85 79.64 52.91
CA ARG A 187 44.85 79.12 51.53
C ARG A 187 44.80 77.59 51.52
N ARG A 188 45.69 76.92 52.27
CA ARG A 188 45.70 75.45 52.36
C ARG A 188 44.39 74.89 52.93
N ALA A 189 43.79 75.56 53.92
CA ALA A 189 42.48 75.17 54.46
C ALA A 189 41.38 75.28 53.39
N ARG A 190 41.33 76.38 52.63
CA ARG A 190 40.40 76.54 51.51
C ARG A 190 40.64 75.54 50.38
N ASP A 191 41.90 75.21 50.10
CA ASP A 191 42.27 74.19 49.11
C ASP A 191 41.77 72.81 49.56
N ALA A 192 42.01 72.43 50.82
CA ALA A 192 41.52 71.19 51.40
C ALA A 192 39.98 71.12 51.44
N GLU A 193 39.30 72.23 51.74
CA GLU A 193 37.83 72.32 51.67
C GLU A 193 37.32 72.12 50.24
N ARG A 194 37.99 72.71 49.24
CA ARG A 194 37.65 72.51 47.82
C ARG A 194 37.89 71.08 47.36
N GLU A 195 38.99 70.46 47.77
CA GLU A 195 39.28 69.05 47.48
C GLU A 195 38.25 68.12 48.15
N LEU A 196 37.89 68.37 49.40
CA LEU A 196 36.84 67.62 50.10
C LEU A 196 35.49 67.77 49.41
N ALA A 197 35.13 68.98 48.97
CA ALA A 197 33.90 69.22 48.21
C ALA A 197 33.90 68.47 46.88
N ALA A 198 35.00 68.51 46.13
CA ALA A 198 35.14 67.77 44.86
C ALA A 198 35.11 66.24 45.05
N LEU A 199 35.66 65.73 46.16
CA LEU A 199 35.58 64.30 46.49
C LEU A 199 34.15 63.89 46.88
N ARG A 200 33.39 64.76 47.56
CA ARG A 200 31.98 64.53 47.86
C ARG A 200 31.14 64.51 46.59
N GLU A 201 31.32 65.49 45.71
CA GLU A 201 30.65 65.53 44.39
C GLU A 201 30.93 64.26 43.58
N ARG A 202 32.19 63.82 43.50
CA ARG A 202 32.54 62.55 42.81
C ARG A 202 31.95 61.31 43.48
N LEU A 203 31.79 61.31 44.80
CA LEU A 203 31.16 60.21 45.52
C LEU A 203 29.66 60.18 45.20
N GLU A 204 28.99 61.33 45.24
CA GLU A 204 27.57 61.47 44.87
C GLU A 204 27.33 61.04 43.41
N GLU A 205 28.18 61.46 42.47
CA GLU A 205 28.13 61.00 41.08
C GLU A 205 28.33 59.48 40.95
N ALA A 206 29.28 58.90 41.70
CA ALA A 206 29.54 57.46 41.69
C ALA A 206 28.38 56.65 42.31
N GLU A 207 27.76 57.17 43.36
CA GLU A 207 26.56 56.59 43.99
C GLU A 207 25.37 56.65 43.03
N GLN A 208 25.15 57.77 42.34
CA GLN A 208 24.10 57.89 41.33
C GLN A 208 24.30 56.89 40.18
N VAL A 209 25.52 56.77 39.65
CA VAL A 209 25.82 55.78 38.58
C VAL A 209 25.63 54.35 39.08
N ALA A 210 25.94 54.06 40.35
CA ALA A 210 25.71 52.75 40.94
C ALA A 210 24.21 52.45 41.08
N GLU A 211 23.41 53.42 41.50
CA GLU A 211 21.94 53.30 41.57
C GLU A 211 21.32 53.07 40.19
N GLU A 212 21.68 53.88 39.18
CA GLU A 212 21.23 53.69 37.80
C GLU A 212 21.64 52.32 37.23
N ALA A 213 22.83 51.82 37.56
CA ALA A 213 23.28 50.51 37.14
C ALA A 213 22.48 49.38 37.82
N LEU A 214 22.13 49.54 39.10
CA LEU A 214 21.26 48.58 39.82
C LEU A 214 19.85 48.56 39.23
N GLU A 215 19.25 49.72 38.95
CA GLU A 215 17.95 49.82 38.28
C GLU A 215 17.96 49.14 36.89
N GLN A 216 19.04 49.30 36.12
CA GLN A 216 19.20 48.62 34.84
C GLN A 216 19.31 47.10 34.98
N VAL A 217 20.00 46.60 36.01
CA VAL A 217 20.09 45.16 36.29
C VAL A 217 18.72 44.61 36.69
N GLU A 218 18.00 45.29 37.59
CA GLU A 218 16.65 44.88 38.01
C GLU A 218 15.65 44.88 36.83
N ALA A 219 15.72 45.88 35.96
CA ALA A 219 14.93 45.93 34.73
C ALA A 219 15.28 44.78 33.78
N ALA A 220 16.57 44.46 33.61
CA ALA A 220 17.03 43.37 32.77
C ALA A 220 16.63 41.99 33.34
N GLU A 221 16.68 41.82 34.66
CA GLU A 221 16.21 40.59 35.33
C GLU A 221 14.71 40.40 35.18
N THR A 222 13.93 41.47 35.34
CA THR A 222 12.48 41.46 35.11
C THR A 222 12.15 41.09 33.67
N ALA A 223 12.80 41.74 32.69
CA ALA A 223 12.61 41.42 31.27
C ALA A 223 13.01 39.97 30.94
N ALA A 224 14.10 39.45 31.55
CA ALA A 224 14.51 38.07 31.38
C ALA A 224 13.51 37.08 32.00
N ALA A 225 12.93 37.40 33.16
CA ALA A 225 11.88 36.61 33.79
C ALA A 225 10.60 36.57 32.93
N GLU A 226 10.18 37.71 32.39
CA GLU A 226 9.04 37.81 31.47
C GLU A 226 9.28 37.01 30.19
N ALA A 227 10.46 37.12 29.58
CA ALA A 227 10.82 36.36 28.38
C ALA A 227 10.80 34.84 28.64
N ARG A 228 11.31 34.39 29.81
CA ARG A 228 11.22 32.97 30.22
C ARG A 228 9.78 32.52 30.41
N ALA A 229 8.94 33.35 31.04
CA ALA A 229 7.52 33.05 31.23
C ALA A 229 6.77 32.97 29.89
N GLN A 230 7.08 33.86 28.94
CA GLN A 230 6.53 33.81 27.58
C GLN A 230 6.98 32.55 26.84
N ALA A 231 8.25 32.20 26.90
CA ALA A 231 8.77 30.97 26.29
C ALA A 231 8.13 29.71 26.89
N ALA A 232 7.93 29.66 28.20
CA ALA A 232 7.25 28.56 28.87
C ALA A 232 5.78 28.42 28.42
N ARG A 233 5.05 29.54 28.28
CA ARG A 233 3.68 29.54 27.75
C ARG A 233 3.63 29.07 26.29
N ALA A 234 4.55 29.53 25.45
CA ALA A 234 4.63 29.10 24.06
C ALA A 234 4.95 27.59 23.94
N ALA A 235 5.86 27.07 24.78
CA ALA A 235 6.17 25.64 24.83
C ALA A 235 4.96 24.80 25.26
N ALA A 236 4.25 25.21 26.32
CA ALA A 236 3.05 24.54 26.78
C ALA A 236 1.93 24.53 25.71
N HIS A 237 1.76 25.65 24.99
CA HIS A 237 0.81 25.72 23.88
C HIS A 237 1.20 24.76 22.75
N ALA A 238 2.47 24.73 22.34
CA ALA A 238 2.96 23.82 21.30
C ALA A 238 2.79 22.34 21.70
N GLU A 239 3.01 21.99 22.97
CA GLU A 239 2.77 20.63 23.47
C GLU A 239 1.28 20.26 23.43
N GLN A 240 0.38 21.20 23.74
CA GLN A 240 -1.06 21.00 23.61
C GLN A 240 -1.47 20.80 22.15
N GLU A 241 -0.96 21.61 21.23
CA GLU A 241 -1.23 21.47 19.78
C GLU A 241 -0.71 20.13 19.24
N ILE A 242 0.50 19.72 19.61
CA ILE A 242 1.07 18.42 19.22
C ILE A 242 0.22 17.26 19.75
N THR A 243 -0.25 17.36 21.00
CA THR A 243 -1.09 16.33 21.62
C THR A 243 -2.45 16.26 20.93
N ALA A 244 -3.09 17.40 20.66
CA ALA A 244 -4.34 17.48 19.91
C ALA A 244 -4.19 16.93 18.48
N ALA A 245 -3.10 17.27 17.79
CA ALA A 245 -2.82 16.77 16.45
C ALA A 245 -2.60 15.24 16.45
N ARG A 246 -1.92 14.69 17.47
CA ARG A 246 -1.75 13.24 17.63
C ARG A 246 -3.08 12.53 17.89
N GLN A 247 -3.94 13.09 18.73
CA GLN A 247 -5.29 12.55 18.99
C GLN A 247 -6.14 12.57 17.72
N ALA A 248 -6.18 13.70 17.00
CA ALA A 248 -6.90 13.81 15.74
C ALA A 248 -6.40 12.82 14.68
N ALA A 249 -5.07 12.64 14.57
CA ALA A 249 -4.48 11.65 13.67
C ALA A 249 -4.84 10.21 14.07
N ALA A 250 -4.84 9.89 15.36
CA ALA A 250 -5.25 8.57 15.86
C ALA A 250 -6.72 8.28 15.54
N GLU A 251 -7.63 9.23 15.79
CA GLU A 251 -9.05 9.10 15.43
C GLU A 251 -9.25 8.94 13.91
N GLN A 252 -8.47 9.66 13.10
CA GLN A 252 -8.54 9.53 11.64
C GLN A 252 -8.08 8.15 11.18
N ILE A 253 -7.02 7.59 11.77
CA ILE A 253 -6.54 6.24 11.50
C ILE A 253 -7.59 5.21 11.88
N GLU A 254 -8.20 5.32 13.06
CA GLU A 254 -9.25 4.41 13.53
C GLU A 254 -10.47 4.43 12.60
N ARG A 255 -10.94 5.63 12.19
CA ARG A 255 -12.03 5.76 11.21
C ARG A 255 -11.68 5.15 9.86
N ALA A 256 -10.45 5.33 9.39
CA ALA A 256 -9.98 4.75 8.14
C ALA A 256 -9.91 3.22 8.21
N GLN A 257 -9.45 2.66 9.33
CA GLN A 257 -9.43 1.21 9.58
C GLN A 257 -10.83 0.63 9.62
N ALA A 258 -11.75 1.23 10.38
CA ALA A 258 -13.15 0.79 10.44
C ALA A 258 -13.83 0.81 9.07
N ALA A 259 -13.60 1.86 8.26
CA ALA A 259 -14.13 1.96 6.90
C ALA A 259 -13.49 0.91 5.96
N ALA A 260 -12.21 0.59 6.13
CA ALA A 260 -11.55 -0.46 5.36
C ALA A 260 -12.12 -1.85 5.71
N ASP A 261 -12.30 -2.15 7.00
CA ASP A 261 -12.87 -3.41 7.47
C ASP A 261 -14.33 -3.60 7.03
N GLU A 262 -15.12 -2.52 6.99
CA GLU A 262 -16.47 -2.53 6.43
C GLU A 262 -16.45 -2.85 4.93
N ARG A 263 -15.56 -2.23 4.15
CA ARG A 263 -15.40 -2.53 2.72
C ARG A 263 -14.98 -3.97 2.47
N VAL A 264 -14.07 -4.51 3.27
CA VAL A 264 -13.64 -5.91 3.15
C VAL A 264 -14.81 -6.86 3.45
N ARG A 265 -15.59 -6.60 4.52
CA ARG A 265 -16.77 -7.41 4.83
C ARG A 265 -17.83 -7.33 3.73
N ALA A 266 -18.08 -6.14 3.17
CA ALA A 266 -19.02 -5.96 2.06
C ALA A 266 -18.57 -6.74 0.81
N ALA A 267 -17.29 -6.63 0.42
CA ALA A 267 -16.75 -7.37 -0.71
C ALA A 267 -16.78 -8.89 -0.50
N GLN A 268 -16.52 -9.36 0.73
CA GLN A 268 -16.64 -10.79 1.08
C GLN A 268 -18.09 -11.29 0.99
N ALA A 269 -19.07 -10.48 1.42
CA ALA A 269 -20.48 -10.81 1.31
C ALA A 269 -20.94 -10.88 -0.15
N GLU A 270 -20.58 -9.89 -0.96
CA GLU A 270 -20.85 -9.86 -2.41
C GLU A 270 -20.23 -11.08 -3.11
N THR A 271 -18.95 -11.37 -2.84
CA THR A 271 -18.26 -12.55 -3.41
C THR A 271 -18.95 -13.85 -3.00
N ALA A 272 -19.42 -13.97 -1.75
CA ALA A 272 -20.12 -15.16 -1.28
C ALA A 272 -21.49 -15.34 -1.98
N GLU A 273 -22.20 -14.25 -2.24
CA GLU A 273 -23.45 -14.24 -3.01
C GLU A 273 -23.22 -14.62 -4.49
N GLU A 274 -22.18 -14.08 -5.12
CA GLU A 274 -21.77 -14.43 -6.48
C GLU A 274 -21.42 -15.92 -6.59
N ILE A 275 -20.60 -16.46 -5.67
CA ILE A 275 -20.24 -17.88 -5.63
C ILE A 275 -21.50 -18.75 -5.50
N THR A 276 -22.45 -18.34 -4.66
CA THR A 276 -23.70 -19.08 -4.47
C THR A 276 -24.54 -19.08 -5.75
N THR A 277 -24.63 -17.93 -6.43
CA THR A 277 -25.35 -17.78 -7.70
C THR A 277 -24.71 -18.63 -8.81
N VAL A 278 -23.39 -18.56 -8.95
CA VAL A 278 -22.64 -19.35 -9.95
C VAL A 278 -22.79 -20.85 -9.69
N ARG A 279 -22.75 -21.28 -8.43
CA ARG A 279 -22.98 -22.70 -8.07
C ARG A 279 -24.39 -23.16 -8.38
N ALA A 280 -25.40 -22.33 -8.12
CA ALA A 280 -26.79 -22.62 -8.46
C ALA A 280 -26.97 -22.76 -9.98
N GLN A 281 -26.41 -21.82 -10.76
CA GLN A 281 -26.43 -21.87 -12.24
C GLN A 281 -25.70 -23.10 -12.78
N ALA A 282 -24.54 -23.44 -12.21
CA ALA A 282 -23.79 -24.64 -12.60
C ALA A 282 -24.60 -25.92 -12.32
N ALA A 283 -25.25 -26.02 -11.15
CA ALA A 283 -26.10 -27.16 -10.81
C ALA A 283 -27.32 -27.29 -11.74
N GLU A 284 -27.95 -26.17 -12.11
CA GLU A 284 -29.03 -26.14 -13.10
C GLU A 284 -28.55 -26.62 -14.47
N GLN A 285 -27.39 -26.14 -14.93
CA GLN A 285 -26.79 -26.56 -16.20
C GLN A 285 -26.44 -28.05 -16.20
N THR A 286 -25.90 -28.58 -15.10
CA THR A 286 -25.62 -30.02 -14.96
C THR A 286 -26.92 -30.83 -15.03
N THR A 287 -27.95 -30.43 -14.29
CA THR A 287 -29.26 -31.11 -14.30
C THR A 287 -29.88 -31.08 -15.70
N ALA A 288 -29.80 -29.95 -16.40
CA ALA A 288 -30.29 -29.82 -17.78
C ALA A 288 -29.49 -30.68 -18.76
N ALA A 289 -28.17 -30.79 -18.58
CA ALA A 289 -27.32 -31.65 -19.41
C ALA A 289 -27.62 -33.14 -19.19
N GLU A 290 -27.79 -33.58 -17.94
CA GLU A 290 -28.21 -34.94 -17.59
C GLU A 290 -29.58 -35.28 -18.16
N ALA A 291 -30.56 -34.37 -18.05
CA ALA A 291 -31.87 -34.55 -18.65
C ALA A 291 -31.81 -34.72 -20.18
N ARG A 292 -30.97 -33.92 -20.87
CA ARG A 292 -30.75 -34.06 -22.32
C ARG A 292 -30.07 -35.38 -22.67
N ALA A 293 -29.10 -35.83 -21.89
CA ALA A 293 -28.43 -37.12 -22.09
C ALA A 293 -29.43 -38.28 -21.94
N ASN A 294 -30.21 -38.29 -20.86
CA ASN A 294 -31.25 -39.31 -20.64
C ASN A 294 -32.32 -39.32 -21.75
N ALA A 295 -32.71 -38.14 -22.24
CA ALA A 295 -33.64 -38.03 -23.37
C ALA A 295 -33.04 -38.58 -24.67
N ALA A 296 -31.75 -38.31 -24.92
CA ALA A 296 -31.04 -38.85 -26.08
C ALA A 296 -30.91 -40.38 -26.01
N ASP A 297 -30.59 -40.94 -24.84
CA ASP A 297 -30.52 -42.40 -24.62
C ASP A 297 -31.89 -43.05 -24.82
N THR A 298 -32.96 -42.44 -24.29
CA THR A 298 -34.33 -42.92 -24.49
C THR A 298 -34.71 -42.90 -25.98
N ALA A 299 -34.39 -41.81 -26.69
CA ALA A 299 -34.65 -41.69 -28.12
C ALA A 299 -33.87 -42.71 -28.95
N ARG A 300 -32.62 -42.99 -28.55
CA ARG A 300 -31.77 -44.02 -29.17
C ARG A 300 -32.35 -45.41 -28.95
N ALA A 301 -32.72 -45.77 -27.74
CA ALA A 301 -33.34 -47.06 -27.44
C ALA A 301 -34.65 -47.24 -28.23
N ALA A 302 -35.49 -46.20 -28.33
CA ALA A 302 -36.70 -46.23 -29.14
C ALA A 302 -36.43 -46.33 -30.66
N ALA A 303 -35.31 -45.80 -31.15
CA ALA A 303 -34.90 -45.97 -32.53
C ALA A 303 -34.36 -47.39 -32.80
N GLU A 304 -33.56 -47.94 -31.88
CA GLU A 304 -33.06 -49.32 -31.93
C GLU A 304 -34.21 -50.34 -31.90
N GLN A 305 -35.22 -50.14 -31.03
CA GLN A 305 -36.41 -50.98 -30.99
C GLN A 305 -37.19 -50.94 -32.31
N ARG A 306 -37.46 -49.73 -32.85
CA ARG A 306 -38.16 -49.60 -34.15
C ARG A 306 -37.39 -50.27 -35.30
N ALA A 307 -36.06 -50.22 -35.27
CA ALA A 307 -35.23 -50.89 -36.24
C ALA A 307 -35.33 -52.42 -36.11
N ALA A 308 -35.33 -52.95 -34.87
CA ALA A 308 -35.55 -54.37 -34.62
C ALA A 308 -36.95 -54.83 -35.08
N ASP A 309 -38.00 -54.11 -34.71
CA ASP A 309 -39.38 -54.39 -35.14
C ASP A 309 -39.51 -54.39 -36.67
N ALA A 310 -38.86 -53.45 -37.36
CA ALA A 310 -38.86 -53.39 -38.82
C ALA A 310 -38.11 -54.58 -39.47
N VAL A 311 -37.02 -55.06 -38.85
CA VAL A 311 -36.30 -56.26 -39.30
C VAL A 311 -37.17 -57.50 -39.13
N ASP A 312 -37.83 -57.65 -37.97
CA ASP A 312 -38.73 -58.77 -37.68
C ASP A 312 -39.92 -58.79 -38.65
N GLU A 313 -40.54 -57.64 -38.89
CA GLU A 313 -41.64 -57.51 -39.86
C GLU A 313 -41.18 -57.86 -41.28
N ALA A 314 -40.00 -57.39 -41.69
CA ALA A 314 -39.43 -57.76 -42.99
C ALA A 314 -39.15 -59.26 -43.11
N GLN A 315 -38.74 -59.94 -42.03
CA GLN A 315 -38.54 -61.39 -42.01
C GLN A 315 -39.87 -62.14 -42.08
N ARG A 316 -40.91 -61.68 -41.38
CA ARG A 316 -42.28 -62.23 -41.46
C ARG A 316 -42.81 -62.13 -42.89
N LEU A 317 -42.76 -60.93 -43.48
CA LEU A 317 -43.20 -60.71 -44.87
C LEU A 317 -42.43 -61.55 -45.88
N ARG A 318 -41.11 -61.78 -45.69
CA ARG A 318 -40.33 -62.70 -46.53
C ARG A 318 -40.81 -64.14 -46.41
N THR A 319 -41.12 -64.58 -45.19
CA THR A 319 -41.63 -65.95 -44.93
C THR A 319 -43.02 -66.13 -45.55
N ASP A 320 -43.91 -65.15 -45.39
CA ASP A 320 -45.24 -65.15 -46.00
C ASP A 320 -45.17 -65.17 -47.54
N LEU A 321 -44.30 -64.35 -48.12
CA LEU A 321 -44.07 -64.35 -49.57
C LEU A 321 -43.54 -65.70 -50.08
N GLU A 322 -42.66 -66.36 -49.32
CA GLU A 322 -42.16 -67.69 -49.68
C GLU A 322 -43.28 -68.74 -49.58
N SER A 323 -44.12 -68.70 -48.54
CA SER A 323 -45.31 -69.55 -48.43
C SER A 323 -46.26 -69.36 -49.61
N LEU A 324 -46.58 -68.11 -49.96
CA LEU A 324 -47.45 -67.79 -51.10
C LEU A 324 -46.86 -68.26 -52.44
N ARG A 325 -45.53 -68.20 -52.62
CA ARG A 325 -44.86 -68.76 -53.81
C ARG A 325 -44.99 -70.27 -53.88
N GLN A 326 -44.88 -70.96 -52.74
CA GLN A 326 -45.06 -72.40 -52.66
C GLN A 326 -46.51 -72.79 -52.96
N GLU A 327 -47.49 -72.08 -52.38
CA GLU A 327 -48.92 -72.25 -52.67
C GLU A 327 -49.24 -72.02 -54.15
N LEU A 328 -48.68 -70.97 -54.75
CA LEU A 328 -48.85 -70.69 -56.18
C LEU A 328 -48.24 -71.80 -57.04
N THR A 329 -47.06 -72.30 -56.68
CA THR A 329 -46.41 -73.42 -57.38
C THR A 329 -47.24 -74.69 -57.26
N HIS A 330 -47.78 -74.98 -56.08
CA HIS A 330 -48.67 -76.11 -55.85
C HIS A 330 -49.96 -75.99 -56.67
N THR A 331 -50.57 -74.79 -56.69
CA THR A 331 -51.80 -74.51 -57.43
C THR A 331 -51.56 -74.63 -58.93
N ARG A 332 -50.44 -74.12 -59.45
CA ARG A 332 -50.04 -74.31 -60.86
C ARG A 332 -49.89 -75.78 -61.20
N ALA A 333 -49.18 -76.55 -60.38
CA ALA A 333 -49.04 -77.99 -60.57
C ALA A 333 -50.39 -78.72 -60.52
N ALA A 334 -51.32 -78.29 -59.66
CA ALA A 334 -52.67 -78.83 -59.60
C ALA A 334 -53.50 -78.49 -60.86
N VAL A 335 -53.40 -77.26 -61.37
CA VAL A 335 -54.04 -76.84 -62.62
C VAL A 335 -53.46 -77.60 -63.82
N ASP A 336 -52.13 -77.76 -63.90
CA ASP A 336 -51.48 -78.52 -64.97
C ASP A 336 -51.89 -80.00 -64.95
N ARG A 337 -52.02 -80.60 -63.76
CA ARG A 337 -52.59 -81.95 -63.58
C ARG A 337 -54.05 -82.01 -64.03
N ALA A 338 -54.89 -81.09 -63.58
CA ALA A 338 -56.30 -81.04 -63.97
C ALA A 338 -56.45 -80.86 -65.49
N ARG A 339 -55.58 -80.07 -66.11
CA ARG A 339 -55.53 -79.89 -67.57
C ARG A 339 -55.14 -81.19 -68.27
N THR A 340 -54.06 -81.85 -67.85
CA THR A 340 -53.65 -83.14 -68.43
C THR A 340 -54.69 -84.24 -68.23
N ASP A 341 -55.35 -84.28 -67.06
CA ASP A 341 -56.47 -85.18 -66.79
C ASP A 341 -57.68 -84.88 -67.69
N ALA A 342 -57.99 -83.60 -67.90
CA ALA A 342 -59.06 -83.17 -68.81
C ALA A 342 -58.75 -83.50 -70.27
N GLU A 343 -57.50 -83.29 -70.72
CA GLU A 343 -57.01 -83.68 -72.05
C GLU A 343 -57.11 -85.20 -72.22
N ALA A 344 -56.63 -85.99 -71.26
CA ALA A 344 -56.74 -87.45 -71.29
C ALA A 344 -58.19 -87.95 -71.24
N TRP A 345 -59.05 -87.29 -70.47
CA TRP A 345 -60.50 -87.59 -70.47
C TRP A 345 -61.13 -87.26 -71.83
N ALA A 346 -60.81 -86.11 -72.41
CA ALA A 346 -61.30 -85.71 -73.73
C ALA A 346 -60.82 -86.67 -74.83
N GLU A 347 -59.56 -87.12 -74.79
CA GLU A 347 -59.04 -88.14 -75.69
C GLU A 347 -59.77 -89.46 -75.57
N ARG A 348 -60.05 -89.93 -74.33
CA ARG A 348 -60.87 -91.13 -74.09
C ARG A 348 -62.29 -90.98 -74.62
N GLN A 349 -62.92 -89.82 -74.43
CA GLN A 349 -64.24 -89.52 -74.97
C GLN A 349 -64.22 -89.49 -76.51
N LEU A 350 -63.21 -88.86 -77.12
CA LEU A 350 -63.04 -88.87 -78.57
C LEU A 350 -62.81 -90.27 -79.14
N ALA A 351 -62.03 -91.11 -78.46
CA ALA A 351 -61.84 -92.51 -78.83
C ALA A 351 -63.18 -93.27 -78.78
N THR A 352 -63.94 -93.10 -77.69
CA THR A 352 -65.28 -93.69 -77.53
C THR A 352 -66.25 -93.24 -78.64
N VAL A 353 -66.26 -91.94 -78.96
CA VAL A 353 -67.10 -91.39 -80.05
C VAL A 353 -66.65 -91.92 -81.41
N ARG A 354 -65.33 -92.06 -81.65
CA ARG A 354 -64.79 -92.64 -82.90
C ARG A 354 -65.17 -94.11 -83.04
N GLU A 355 -65.07 -94.90 -81.97
CA GLU A 355 -65.53 -96.28 -81.94
C GLU A 355 -67.03 -96.39 -82.16
N ALA A 356 -67.83 -95.56 -81.50
CA ALA A 356 -69.28 -95.50 -81.70
C ALA A 356 -69.65 -95.09 -83.13
N LEU A 357 -68.91 -94.15 -83.73
CA LEU A 357 -69.09 -93.73 -85.12
C LEU A 357 -68.67 -94.84 -86.11
N ALA A 358 -67.58 -95.56 -85.84
CA ALA A 358 -67.15 -96.71 -86.63
C ALA A 358 -68.19 -97.83 -86.56
N ALA A 359 -68.66 -98.17 -85.37
CA ALA A 359 -69.74 -99.13 -85.16
C ALA A 359 -71.05 -98.69 -85.84
N ALA A 360 -71.38 -97.40 -85.81
CA ALA A 360 -72.54 -96.86 -86.52
C ALA A 360 -72.38 -96.95 -88.05
N ARG A 361 -71.18 -96.69 -88.58
CA ARG A 361 -70.87 -96.87 -90.01
C ARG A 361 -70.92 -98.33 -90.44
N ASP A 362 -70.40 -99.25 -89.61
CA ASP A 362 -70.50 -100.69 -89.86
C ASP A 362 -71.96 -101.15 -89.79
N ALA A 363 -72.74 -100.67 -88.83
CA ALA A 363 -74.17 -100.94 -88.75
C ALA A 363 -74.94 -100.41 -89.98
N GLU A 364 -74.62 -99.21 -90.45
CA GLU A 364 -75.18 -98.66 -91.70
C GLU A 364 -74.73 -99.45 -92.93
N ARG A 365 -73.46 -99.89 -92.99
CA ARG A 365 -72.98 -100.76 -94.07
C ARG A 365 -73.73 -102.08 -94.08
N VAL A 366 -73.91 -102.71 -92.92
CA VAL A 366 -74.70 -103.95 -92.79
C VAL A 366 -76.17 -103.72 -93.14
N ARG A 367 -76.77 -102.58 -92.79
CA ARG A 367 -78.13 -102.20 -93.22
C ARG A 367 -78.21 -102.02 -94.74
N ALA A 368 -77.21 -101.41 -95.35
CA ALA A 368 -77.13 -101.26 -96.81
C ALA A 368 -76.95 -102.63 -97.50
N GLU A 369 -76.06 -103.47 -97.01
CA GLU A 369 -75.82 -104.84 -97.51
C GLU A 369 -77.06 -105.72 -97.34
N THR A 370 -77.78 -105.61 -96.22
CA THR A 370 -79.05 -106.33 -96.00
C THR A 370 -80.18 -105.78 -96.86
N ALA A 371 -80.27 -104.46 -97.05
CA ALA A 371 -81.21 -103.85 -97.98
C ALA A 371 -80.91 -104.25 -99.45
N GLU A 372 -79.64 -104.39 -99.82
CA GLU A 372 -79.21 -104.92 -101.12
C GLU A 372 -79.53 -106.40 -101.26
N ALA A 373 -79.30 -107.21 -100.23
CA ALA A 373 -79.68 -108.62 -100.21
C ALA A 373 -81.20 -108.83 -100.26
N ASP A 374 -81.98 -107.95 -99.62
CA ASP A 374 -83.44 -107.94 -99.71
C ASP A 374 -83.93 -107.43 -101.07
N ALA A 375 -83.25 -106.46 -101.67
CA ALA A 375 -83.50 -106.03 -103.04
C ALA A 375 -83.12 -107.10 -104.08
N PHE A 376 -82.11 -107.92 -103.80
CA PHE A 376 -81.74 -109.07 -104.60
C PHE A 376 -82.78 -110.19 -104.46
N ARG A 377 -83.16 -110.56 -103.22
CA ARG A 377 -84.23 -111.53 -102.97
C ARG A 377 -85.56 -111.10 -103.58
N ARG A 378 -85.94 -109.82 -103.50
CA ARG A 378 -87.12 -109.28 -104.18
C ARG A 378 -87.01 -109.35 -105.70
N ARG A 379 -85.82 -109.19 -106.27
CA ARG A 379 -85.59 -109.39 -107.72
C ARG A 379 -85.73 -110.85 -108.11
N GLU A 380 -85.18 -111.77 -107.33
CA GLU A 380 -85.38 -113.21 -107.54
C GLU A 380 -86.85 -113.60 -107.37
N GLU A 381 -87.56 -113.05 -106.38
CA GLU A 381 -89.00 -113.23 -106.22
C GLU A 381 -89.76 -112.68 -107.41
N LEU A 382 -89.40 -111.50 -107.91
CA LEU A 382 -90.02 -110.92 -109.10
C LEU A 382 -89.72 -111.73 -110.36
N ASP A 383 -88.51 -112.29 -110.51
CA ASP A 383 -88.15 -113.15 -111.62
C ASP A 383 -88.86 -114.51 -111.53
N ARG A 384 -89.04 -115.04 -110.32
CA ARG A 384 -89.83 -116.25 -110.05
C ARG A 384 -91.31 -116.04 -110.31
N VAL A 385 -91.88 -114.94 -109.81
CA VAL A 385 -93.26 -114.51 -110.10
C VAL A 385 -93.43 -114.27 -111.60
N ARG A 386 -92.44 -113.70 -112.29
CA ARG A 386 -92.46 -113.49 -113.74
C ARG A 386 -92.45 -114.81 -114.51
N THR A 387 -91.64 -115.78 -114.09
CA THR A 387 -91.66 -117.13 -114.68
C THR A 387 -92.97 -117.87 -114.38
N GLU A 388 -93.52 -117.73 -113.18
CA GLU A 388 -94.85 -118.24 -112.83
C GLU A 388 -95.95 -117.56 -113.66
N LEU A 389 -95.86 -116.24 -113.91
CA LEU A 389 -96.79 -115.50 -114.76
C LEU A 389 -96.70 -115.92 -116.23
N GLU A 390 -95.50 -116.21 -116.73
CA GLU A 390 -95.29 -116.77 -118.07
C GLU A 390 -95.82 -118.20 -118.17
N ALA A 391 -95.67 -119.02 -117.12
CA ALA A 391 -96.27 -120.35 -117.04
C ALA A 391 -97.81 -120.31 -116.97
N VAL A 392 -98.37 -119.36 -116.21
CA VAL A 392 -99.82 -119.12 -116.13
C VAL A 392 -100.35 -118.55 -117.45
N ARG A 393 -99.62 -117.67 -118.14
CA ARG A 393 -99.98 -117.22 -119.49
C ARG A 393 -99.96 -118.38 -120.50
N ALA A 394 -98.96 -119.25 -120.44
CA ALA A 394 -98.92 -120.45 -121.27
C ALA A 394 -100.06 -121.45 -120.94
N GLN A 395 -100.51 -121.52 -119.69
CA GLN A 395 -101.70 -122.26 -119.31
C GLN A 395 -102.99 -121.58 -119.80
N LEU A 396 -103.07 -120.24 -119.74
CA LEU A 396 -104.22 -119.48 -120.25
C LEU A 396 -104.36 -119.60 -121.78
N ASP A 397 -103.25 -119.63 -122.52
CA ASP A 397 -103.25 -119.81 -123.97
C ASP A 397 -103.65 -121.25 -124.37
N ARG A 398 -103.39 -122.24 -123.51
CA ARG A 398 -103.93 -123.62 -123.68
C ARG A 398 -105.42 -123.72 -123.39
N VAL A 399 -105.93 -122.94 -122.44
CA VAL A 399 -107.34 -122.94 -122.06
C VAL A 399 -108.19 -122.08 -123.02
N ARG A 400 -107.58 -121.18 -123.80
CA ARG A 400 -108.28 -120.28 -124.75
C ARG A 400 -108.55 -120.82 -126.16
N ALA A 401 -108.21 -122.07 -126.47
CA ALA A 401 -108.40 -122.64 -127.82
C ALA A 401 -109.49 -123.72 -127.93
N GLU A 402 -110.36 -123.88 -126.92
CA GLU A 402 -111.59 -124.69 -127.03
C GLU A 402 -112.75 -124.01 -126.27
N PRO A 403 -113.97 -123.87 -126.85
CA PRO A 403 -114.95 -122.89 -126.39
C PRO A 403 -116.12 -123.51 -125.60
N ALA A 404 -116.63 -122.79 -124.58
CA ALA A 404 -118.06 -122.69 -124.23
C ALA A 404 -118.30 -121.75 -123.04
N GLU A 405 -119.12 -120.72 -123.29
CA GLU A 405 -120.23 -120.23 -122.47
C GLU A 405 -120.01 -119.58 -121.07
N ASP A 406 -120.43 -118.31 -121.04
CA ASP A 406 -121.31 -117.65 -120.07
C ASP A 406 -120.85 -117.10 -118.70
N THR A 407 -121.46 -115.94 -118.41
CA THR A 407 -121.61 -115.16 -117.16
C THR A 407 -120.45 -114.24 -116.75
N GLU A 408 -120.58 -112.92 -116.89
CA GLU A 408 -121.35 -111.93 -116.10
C GLU A 408 -120.64 -111.42 -114.82
N THR A 409 -120.63 -110.08 -114.71
CA THR A 409 -120.57 -109.22 -113.50
C THR A 409 -119.22 -108.73 -112.90
N GLU A 410 -118.96 -107.44 -113.18
CA GLU A 410 -118.60 -106.31 -112.28
C GLU A 410 -119.11 -106.41 -110.80
N PRO A 411 -118.78 -105.51 -109.82
CA PRO A 411 -118.02 -104.25 -109.89
C PRO A 411 -117.11 -103.86 -108.69
N ALA A 412 -116.40 -102.74 -108.87
CA ALA A 412 -116.14 -101.60 -107.98
C ALA A 412 -115.80 -101.74 -106.46
N GLY A 413 -114.73 -101.02 -106.07
CA GLY A 413 -114.93 -99.83 -105.22
C GLY A 413 -114.15 -99.69 -103.90
N ARG A 414 -113.26 -98.67 -103.88
CA ARG A 414 -113.09 -97.61 -102.84
C ARG A 414 -112.31 -97.85 -101.52
N THR A 415 -111.17 -97.13 -101.44
CA THR A 415 -110.72 -96.13 -100.42
C THR A 415 -110.72 -96.45 -98.91
N ARG A 416 -109.68 -96.03 -98.15
CA ARG A 416 -109.64 -94.81 -97.28
C ARG A 416 -108.40 -94.70 -96.32
N LYS A 417 -107.76 -93.51 -96.34
CA LYS A 417 -107.08 -92.64 -95.33
C LYS A 417 -106.39 -93.14 -94.02
N GLY A 418 -105.26 -92.44 -93.75
CA GLY A 418 -104.92 -91.76 -92.46
C GLY A 418 -103.74 -92.37 -91.70
N ARG A 419 -102.91 -91.71 -90.86
CA ARG A 419 -102.76 -90.32 -90.32
C ARG A 419 -101.56 -90.30 -89.31
N ARG A 420 -100.91 -89.13 -89.11
CA ARG A 420 -100.10 -88.62 -87.94
C ARG A 420 -98.63 -89.07 -87.74
N GLN A 421 -97.66 -88.11 -87.70
CA GLN A 421 -97.00 -87.41 -86.55
C GLN A 421 -96.13 -88.34 -85.69
N SER A 422 -94.87 -88.02 -85.34
CA SER A 422 -94.24 -86.71 -85.07
C SER A 422 -92.82 -86.57 -85.63
#